data_AF-A0A4Y2SPI6-F1
#
_entry.id   AF-A0A4Y2SPI6-F1
#
_cell.length_a   1.000
_cell.length_b   1.000
_cell.length_c   1.000
_cell.angle_alpha   90.00
_cell.angle_beta   90.00
_cell.angle_gamma   90.00
#
_symmetry.space_group_name_H-M   'P 1'
#
loop_
_entity.id
_entity.type
_entity.pdbx_description
1 polymer ?
#
loop_
_entity_poly.entity_id
_entity_poly.type
_entity_poly.pdbx_seq_one_letter_code
_entity_poly.pdbx_strand_id
1 'polypeptide(L)'
;MAAKGIEMRIVTGDTDTYIVTCGLEEATSHSIVAITGPDVNLFVLLIALAPKESSIYFIKLEEIKVEAKLFCIRKLPKELSFTQTILLRHEFSDCDISSLIYRKTKQL
;
A
#
# COMPACT_ATOMS: atom_id res chain seq x y z
N MET A 1 -22.38 -6.54 12.42
CA MET A 1 -22.20 -7.96 12.83
C MET A 1 -21.07 -8.54 12.02
N ALA A 2 -20.07 -9.17 12.65
CA ALA A 2 -19.00 -9.85 11.92
C ALA A 2 -19.51 -11.21 11.43
N ALA A 3 -19.20 -11.58 10.19
CA ALA A 3 -19.52 -12.91 9.68
C ALA A 3 -18.64 -13.96 10.36
N LYS A 4 -19.13 -15.20 10.47
CA LYS A 4 -18.39 -16.30 11.08
C LYS A 4 -17.06 -16.52 10.33
N GLY A 5 -15.95 -16.50 11.06
CA GLY A 5 -14.60 -16.64 10.49
C GLY A 5 -13.97 -15.33 9.99
N ILE A 6 -14.63 -14.19 10.20
CA ILE A 6 -14.07 -12.87 9.89
C ILE A 6 -13.79 -12.15 11.21
N GLU A 7 -12.51 -11.86 11.47
CA GLU A 7 -12.12 -10.94 12.51
C GLU A 7 -12.30 -9.50 12.00
N MET A 8 -12.99 -8.66 12.78
CA MET A 8 -13.17 -7.24 12.48
C MET A 8 -12.43 -6.43 13.53
N ARG A 9 -11.56 -5.53 13.08
CA ARG A 9 -10.83 -4.59 13.94
C ARG A 9 -11.16 -3.16 13.55
N ILE A 10 -11.30 -2.29 14.55
CA ILE A 10 -11.53 -0.85 14.38
C ILE A 10 -10.23 -0.15 14.73
N VAL A 11 -9.75 0.71 13.84
CA VAL A 11 -8.47 1.42 13.98
C VAL A 11 -8.77 2.91 14.16
N THR A 12 -8.14 3.56 15.14
CA THR A 12 -8.30 5.00 15.43
C THR A 12 -7.29 5.89 14.70
N GLY A 13 -6.47 5.32 13.82
CA GLY A 13 -5.40 5.98 13.07
C GLY A 13 -5.45 5.61 11.59
N ASP A 14 -4.31 5.68 10.90
CA ASP A 14 -4.23 5.36 9.48
C ASP A 14 -4.54 3.88 9.22
N THR A 15 -5.62 3.65 8.47
CA THR A 15 -6.14 2.31 8.21
C THR A 15 -5.26 1.56 7.22
N ASP A 16 -4.70 2.25 6.21
CA ASP A 16 -3.84 1.63 5.20
C ASP A 16 -2.55 1.08 5.82
N THR A 17 -1.90 1.88 6.68
CA THR A 17 -0.74 1.45 7.45
C THR A 17 -1.06 0.23 8.30
N TYR A 18 -2.18 0.25 9.03
CA TYR A 18 -2.57 -0.89 9.86
C TYR A 18 -2.80 -2.17 9.04
N ILE A 19 -3.45 -2.07 7.88
CA ILE A 19 -3.69 -3.21 6.99
C ILE A 19 -2.37 -3.78 6.49
N VAL A 20 -1.43 -2.93 6.04
CA VAL A 20 -0.11 -3.39 5.57
C VAL A 20 0.68 -4.03 6.70
N THR A 21 0.77 -3.40 7.87
CA THR A 21 1.54 -3.96 8.99
C THR A 21 0.95 -5.29 9.46
N CYS A 22 -0.38 -5.38 9.59
CA CYS A 22 -1.05 -6.62 9.96
C CYS A 22 -0.78 -7.72 8.91
N GLY A 23 -0.87 -7.40 7.61
CA GLY A 23 -0.58 -8.38 6.56
C GLY A 23 0.88 -8.84 6.52
N LEU A 24 1.82 -7.96 6.88
CA LEU A 24 3.24 -8.31 7.02
C LEU A 24 3.50 -9.22 8.23
N GLU A 25 2.85 -8.94 9.36
CA GLU A 25 2.92 -9.79 10.56
C GLU A 25 2.35 -11.18 10.27
N GLU A 26 1.18 -11.26 9.63
CA GLU A 26 0.57 -12.54 9.23
C GLU A 26 1.42 -13.33 8.23
N ALA A 27 2.23 -12.65 7.41
CA ALA A 27 3.13 -13.30 6.47
C ALA A 27 4.34 -13.97 7.15
N THR A 28 4.54 -13.76 8.45
CA THR A 28 5.56 -14.49 9.23
C THR A 28 5.10 -15.88 9.63
N SER A 29 3.79 -16.07 9.82
CA SER A 29 3.16 -17.32 10.28
C SER A 29 2.48 -18.08 9.14
N HIS A 30 2.11 -17.39 8.06
CA HIS A 30 1.39 -17.96 6.92
C HIS A 30 2.24 -17.95 5.65
N SER A 31 2.13 -19.02 4.85
CA SER A 31 2.88 -19.17 3.60
C SER A 31 2.40 -18.24 2.48
N ILE A 32 1.14 -17.79 2.54
CA ILE A 32 0.51 -16.92 1.56
C ILE A 32 -0.40 -15.96 2.30
N VAL A 33 -0.24 -14.66 2.06
CA VAL A 33 -1.13 -13.61 2.56
C VAL A 33 -1.63 -12.78 1.39
N ALA A 34 -2.93 -12.51 1.36
CA ALA A 34 -3.56 -11.64 0.39
C ALA A 34 -4.12 -10.39 1.10
N ILE A 35 -3.65 -9.22 0.66
CA ILE A 35 -4.17 -7.92 1.08
C ILE A 35 -5.08 -7.43 -0.03
N THR A 36 -6.30 -7.02 0.30
CA THR A 36 -7.28 -6.55 -0.67
C THR A 36 -7.80 -5.17 -0.31
N GLY A 37 -7.98 -4.33 -1.33
CA GLY A 37 -8.51 -2.99 -1.18
C GLY A 37 -8.56 -2.26 -2.53
N PRO A 38 -9.42 -1.23 -2.66
CA PRO A 38 -9.46 -0.39 -3.86
C PRO A 38 -8.31 0.63 -3.91
N ASP A 39 -7.75 0.97 -2.75
CA ASP A 39 -6.80 2.07 -2.59
C ASP A 39 -5.42 1.77 -3.20
N VAL A 40 -4.89 2.75 -3.93
CA VAL A 40 -3.54 2.71 -4.51
C VAL A 40 -2.48 3.00 -3.45
N ASN A 41 -2.79 3.81 -2.43
CA ASN A 41 -1.93 4.09 -1.28
C ASN A 41 -1.54 2.77 -0.60
N LEU A 42 -2.50 1.87 -0.43
CA LEU A 42 -2.30 0.55 0.14
C LEU A 42 -1.29 -0.29 -0.65
N PHE A 43 -1.34 -0.22 -1.99
CA PHE A 43 -0.39 -0.90 -2.86
C PHE A 43 1.01 -0.30 -2.79
N VAL A 44 1.10 1.03 -2.80
CA VAL A 44 2.36 1.77 -2.72
C VAL A 44 3.07 1.50 -1.39
N LEU A 45 2.33 1.56 -0.29
CA LEU A 45 2.84 1.28 1.06
C LEU A 45 3.32 -0.17 1.19
N LEU A 46 2.58 -1.11 0.60
CA LEU A 46 2.96 -2.52 0.58
C LEU A 46 4.26 -2.77 -0.21
N ILE A 47 4.45 -2.11 -1.36
CA ILE A 47 5.72 -2.21 -2.11
C ILE A 47 6.88 -1.68 -1.27
N ALA A 48 6.66 -0.57 -0.57
CA ALA A 48 7.68 0.09 0.24
C ALA A 48 8.12 -0.75 1.45
N LEU A 49 7.18 -1.39 2.13
CA LEU A 49 7.43 -2.08 3.40
C LEU A 49 7.66 -3.59 3.27
N ALA A 50 7.17 -4.24 2.20
CA ALA A 50 7.25 -5.70 2.11
C ALA A 50 8.67 -6.20 1.83
N PRO A 51 9.16 -7.21 2.59
CA PRO A 51 10.43 -7.88 2.32
C PRO A 51 10.48 -8.49 0.91
N LYS A 52 11.66 -8.60 0.31
CA LYS A 52 11.82 -9.14 -1.06
C LYS A 52 11.30 -10.58 -1.20
N GLU A 53 11.36 -11.35 -0.14
CA GLU A 53 11.05 -12.79 -0.13
C GLU A 53 9.61 -13.09 0.30
N SER A 54 8.85 -12.10 0.77
CA SER A 54 7.51 -12.31 1.29
C SER A 54 6.52 -12.76 0.21
N SER A 55 5.79 -13.84 0.45
CA SER A 55 4.73 -14.37 -0.41
C SER A 55 3.40 -13.62 -0.21
N ILE A 56 3.45 -12.29 -0.37
CA ILE A 56 2.29 -11.41 -0.21
C ILE A 56 1.75 -11.02 -1.58
N TYR A 57 0.42 -11.04 -1.68
CA TYR A 57 -0.33 -10.66 -2.86
C TYR A 57 -1.21 -9.44 -2.57
N PHE A 58 -1.25 -8.51 -3.52
CA PHE A 58 -2.22 -7.42 -3.50
C PHE A 58 -3.34 -7.70 -4.50
N ILE A 59 -4.58 -7.66 -4.03
CA ILE A 59 -5.78 -7.84 -4.85
C ILE A 59 -6.48 -6.50 -4.93
N LYS A 60 -6.33 -5.83 -6.08
CA LYS A 60 -7.04 -4.58 -6.35
C LYS A 60 -8.48 -4.88 -6.70
N LEU A 61 -9.39 -4.35 -5.89
CA LEU A 61 -10.81 -4.36 -6.18
C LEU A 61 -11.14 -3.15 -7.05
N GLU A 62 -11.66 -3.37 -8.26
CA GLU A 62 -12.18 -2.30 -9.12
C GLU A 62 -13.71 -2.32 -9.01
N GLU A 63 -14.32 -1.23 -8.54
CA GLU A 63 -15.79 -1.15 -8.31
C GLU A 63 -16.63 -1.46 -9.55
N ILE A 64 -16.06 -1.27 -10.75
CA ILE A 64 -16.77 -1.35 -12.03
C ILE A 64 -16.51 -2.68 -12.75
N LYS A 65 -15.54 -3.49 -12.32
CA LYS A 65 -15.15 -4.74 -13.01
C LYS A 65 -15.30 -5.96 -12.11
N VAL A 66 -15.86 -7.02 -12.70
CA VAL A 66 -15.95 -8.36 -12.09
C VAL A 66 -14.57 -9.01 -11.96
N GLU A 67 -13.57 -8.52 -12.70
CA GLU A 67 -12.19 -9.01 -12.65
C GLU A 67 -11.36 -8.24 -11.62
N ALA A 68 -10.90 -8.97 -10.60
CA ALA A 68 -9.89 -8.46 -9.68
C ALA A 68 -8.49 -8.59 -10.30
N LYS A 69 -7.66 -7.55 -10.14
CA LYS A 69 -6.24 -7.61 -10.54
C LYS A 69 -5.40 -8.07 -9.36
N LEU A 70 -4.61 -9.11 -9.59
CA LEU A 70 -3.73 -9.69 -8.59
C LEU A 70 -2.27 -9.35 -8.89
N PHE A 71 -1.58 -8.76 -7.91
CA PHE A 71 -0.18 -8.38 -7.99
C PHE A 71 0.62 -9.20 -6.98
N CYS A 72 1.65 -9.90 -7.47
CA CYS A 72 2.57 -10.62 -6.61
C CYS A 72 3.73 -9.69 -6.22
N ILE A 73 3.80 -9.32 -4.93
CA ILE A 73 4.78 -8.35 -4.45
C ILE A 73 6.22 -8.84 -4.64
N ARG A 74 6.44 -10.15 -4.50
CA ARG A 74 7.74 -10.79 -4.77
C ARG A 74 8.22 -10.66 -6.21
N LYS A 75 7.30 -10.59 -7.18
CA LYS A 75 7.62 -10.49 -8.62
C LYS A 75 7.80 -9.06 -9.10
N LEU A 76 7.51 -8.06 -8.27
CA LEU A 76 7.71 -6.67 -8.63
C LEU A 76 9.20 -6.31 -8.61
N PRO A 77 9.67 -5.45 -9.53
CA PRO A 77 11.05 -4.99 -9.54
C PRO A 77 11.31 -4.13 -8.29
N LYS A 78 11.90 -4.73 -7.25
CA LYS A 78 12.25 -4.06 -5.99
C LYS A 78 13.61 -3.37 -6.05
N GLU A 79 13.91 -2.67 -7.13
CA GLU A 79 15.05 -1.75 -7.08
C GLU A 79 14.68 -0.56 -6.19
N LEU A 80 15.63 -0.12 -5.37
CA LEU A 80 15.44 1.08 -4.51
C LEU A 80 14.99 2.28 -5.36
N SER A 81 15.53 2.41 -6.58
CA SER A 81 15.12 3.40 -7.56
C SER A 81 13.64 3.31 -7.93
N PHE A 82 13.08 2.11 -8.11
CA PHE A 82 11.69 1.91 -8.50
C PHE A 82 10.72 2.26 -7.36
N THR A 83 11.03 1.81 -6.14
CA THR A 83 10.22 2.09 -4.95
C THR A 83 10.25 3.57 -4.59
N GLN A 84 11.45 4.18 -4.59
CA GLN A 84 11.61 5.62 -4.36
C GLN A 84 10.96 6.46 -5.47
N THR A 85 11.04 6.03 -6.73
CA THR A 85 10.38 6.74 -7.85
C THR A 85 8.87 6.66 -7.74
N ILE A 86 8.30 5.52 -7.32
CA ILE A 86 6.85 5.39 -7.12
C ILE A 86 6.39 6.26 -5.95
N LEU A 87 7.07 6.22 -4.81
CA LEU A 87 6.75 7.03 -3.63
C LEU A 87 6.87 8.53 -3.94
N LEU A 88 7.98 8.94 -4.55
CA LEU A 88 8.22 10.32 -4.96
C LEU A 88 7.17 10.76 -5.98
N ARG A 89 6.87 9.94 -6.99
CA ARG A 89 5.85 10.28 -7.98
C ARG A 89 4.48 10.43 -7.35
N HIS A 90 4.11 9.53 -6.44
CA HIS A 90 2.83 9.55 -5.74
C HIS A 90 2.67 10.82 -4.88
N GLU A 91 3.67 11.12 -4.05
CA GLU A 91 3.70 12.31 -3.19
C GLU A 91 3.67 13.62 -3.99
N PHE A 92 4.25 13.64 -5.20
CA PHE A 92 4.23 14.81 -6.10
C PHE A 92 3.04 14.85 -7.07
N SER A 93 2.38 13.72 -7.37
CA SER A 93 1.24 13.65 -8.29
C SER A 93 -0.10 13.80 -7.59
N ASP A 94 -0.20 13.32 -6.35
CA ASP A 94 -1.37 13.55 -5.52
C ASP A 94 -1.28 14.96 -5.00
N CYS A 95 -2.01 15.81 -5.70
CA CYS A 95 -2.28 17.21 -5.41
C CYS A 95 -2.95 17.37 -4.03
N ASP A 96 -2.17 17.18 -2.96
CA ASP A 96 -2.49 17.59 -1.58
C ASP A 96 -1.25 18.08 -0.81
N ILE A 97 -0.17 18.47 -1.51
CA ILE A 97 0.82 19.39 -0.94
C ILE A 97 0.34 20.84 -1.16
N SER A 98 -0.76 21.21 -0.49
CA SER A 98 -1.26 22.59 -0.46
C SER A 98 -0.28 23.58 0.19
N SER A 99 0.76 23.15 0.91
CA SER A 99 1.62 24.13 1.61
C SER A 99 2.89 23.51 2.20
N LEU A 100 3.96 23.33 1.40
CA LEU A 100 5.32 23.37 1.99
C LEU A 100 6.46 23.75 1.02
N ILE A 101 6.24 23.79 -0.31
CA ILE A 101 7.30 24.14 -1.29
C ILE A 101 7.14 25.57 -1.85
N TYR A 102 6.31 26.44 -1.24
CA TYR A 102 6.16 27.82 -1.74
C TYR A 102 7.25 28.81 -1.25
N ARG A 103 8.14 28.45 -0.31
CA ARG A 103 9.08 29.41 0.29
C ARG A 103 10.55 29.15 -0.06
N LYS A 104 10.93 29.21 -1.33
CA LYS A 104 12.35 29.44 -1.64
C LYS A 104 12.70 30.06 -3.00
N THR A 105 12.00 31.10 -3.45
CA THR A 105 12.57 32.05 -4.44
C THR A 105 11.95 33.44 -4.32
N LYS A 106 12.45 34.24 -3.37
CA LYS A 106 12.49 35.70 -3.53
C LYS A 106 13.70 36.22 -2.76
N GLN A 107 14.83 36.32 -3.47
CA GLN A 107 15.95 37.16 -3.05
C GLN A 107 15.55 38.61 -3.36
N LEU A 108 15.71 39.49 -2.36
CA LEU A 108 15.77 40.94 -2.52
C LEU A 108 17.17 41.34 -2.99
#